data_AF-A0A5N9HZV8-F1
#
_entry.id   AF-A0A5N9HZV8-F1
#
_cell.length_a   1.000
_cell.length_b   1.000
_cell.length_c   1.000
_cell.angle_alpha   90.00
_cell.angle_beta   90.00
_cell.angle_gamma   90.00
#
_symmetry.space_group_name_H-M   'P 1'
#
loop_
_entity.id
_entity.type
_entity.pdbx_description
1 polymer ?
#
loop_
_entity_poly.entity_id
_entity_poly.type
_entity_poly.pdbx_seq_one_letter_code
_entity_poly.pdbx_strand_id
1 'polypeptide(L)'
;NFEQGRHSLVCFLCHESAVKVIKSFLYKQGAEMVWGEHLSDLCEDAMAFDPSFDFVKSVASLLDKHALATRNPDAVAGAIPFEIYDSTDSEHALEIANEILETVQNKMSEE
;
A
#
# COMPACT_ATOMS: atom_id res chain seq x y z
N ASN A 1 14.79 4.27 -7.31
CA ASN A 1 14.72 4.70 -5.89
C ASN A 1 15.50 3.73 -5.02
N PHE A 2 15.18 2.44 -5.08
CA PHE A 2 15.83 1.38 -4.30
C PHE A 2 17.36 1.34 -4.45
N GLU A 3 17.88 1.18 -5.67
CA GLU A 3 19.33 1.14 -5.96
C GLU A 3 20.08 2.42 -5.57
N GLN A 4 19.36 3.52 -5.36
CA GLN A 4 19.92 4.81 -4.97
C GLN A 4 19.89 5.03 -3.45
N GLY A 5 19.55 4.00 -2.65
CA GLY A 5 19.48 4.07 -1.19
C GLY A 5 18.33 4.91 -0.64
N ARG A 6 17.35 5.29 -1.47
CA ARG A 6 16.20 6.13 -1.05
C ARG A 6 15.08 5.26 -0.47
N HIS A 7 15.38 4.51 0.57
CA HIS A 7 14.51 3.46 1.09
C HIS A 7 13.19 3.98 1.66
N SER A 8 13.21 5.08 2.43
CA SER A 8 11.97 5.73 2.90
C SER A 8 11.03 6.12 1.75
N LEU A 9 11.59 6.65 0.65
CA LEU A 9 10.82 7.00 -0.55
C LEU A 9 10.28 5.76 -1.28
N VAL A 10 11.03 4.65 -1.30
CA VAL A 10 10.51 3.38 -1.85
C VAL A 10 9.29 2.93 -1.06
N CYS A 11 9.38 2.86 0.27
CA CYS A 11 8.27 2.43 1.11
C CYS A 11 7.04 3.33 0.94
N PHE A 12 7.25 4.66 0.85
CA PHE A 12 6.17 5.61 0.57
C PHE A 12 5.48 5.33 -0.77
N LEU A 13 6.27 5.13 -1.83
CA LEU A 13 5.74 4.87 -3.16
C LEU A 13 5.04 3.50 -3.25
N CYS A 14 5.51 2.49 -2.52
CA CYS A 14 4.85 1.20 -2.40
C CYS A 14 3.45 1.33 -1.76
N HIS A 15 3.34 2.04 -0.63
CA HIS A 15 2.05 2.36 -0.01
C HIS A 15 1.13 3.09 -1.00
N GLU A 16 1.61 4.18 -1.59
CA GLU A 16 0.84 4.98 -2.55
C GLU A 16 0.41 4.22 -3.80
N SER A 17 1.20 3.24 -4.24
CA SER A 17 0.88 2.39 -5.38
C SER A 17 -0.20 1.39 -5.00
N ALA A 18 -0.06 0.71 -3.85
CA ALA A 18 -1.08 -0.19 -3.33
C ALA A 18 -2.44 0.53 -3.15
N VAL A 19 -2.43 1.76 -2.62
CA VAL A 19 -3.67 2.56 -2.46
C VAL A 19 -4.35 2.75 -3.81
N LYS A 20 -3.59 3.15 -4.84
CA LYS A 20 -4.15 3.39 -6.18
C LYS A 20 -4.65 2.10 -6.83
N VAL A 21 -3.96 0.98 -6.63
CA VAL A 21 -4.38 -0.34 -7.13
C VAL A 21 -5.72 -0.74 -6.51
N ILE A 22 -5.87 -0.71 -5.19
CA ILE A 22 -7.12 -1.11 -4.54
C ILE A 22 -8.26 -0.15 -4.88
N LYS A 23 -7.99 1.17 -4.92
CA LYS A 23 -8.97 2.14 -5.41
C LYS A 23 -9.41 1.86 -6.85
N SER A 24 -8.50 1.42 -7.72
CA SER A 24 -8.86 1.08 -9.10
C SER A 24 -9.84 -0.10 -9.17
N PHE A 25 -9.70 -1.09 -8.28
CA PHE A 25 -10.68 -2.17 -8.14
C PHE A 25 -12.04 -1.62 -7.71
N LEU A 26 -12.08 -0.81 -6.64
CA LEU A 26 -13.33 -0.21 -6.15
C LEU A 26 -14.04 0.63 -7.23
N TYR A 27 -13.32 1.46 -7.97
CA TYR A 27 -13.87 2.21 -9.09
C TYR A 27 -14.37 1.29 -10.21
N LYS A 28 -13.66 0.20 -10.52
CA LYS A 28 -14.13 -0.79 -11.50
C LYS A 28 -15.44 -1.44 -11.09
N GLN A 29 -15.65 -1.68 -9.78
CA GLN A 29 -16.92 -2.22 -9.26
C GLN A 29 -18.06 -1.19 -9.19
N GLY A 30 -17.82 0.05 -9.63
CA GLY A 30 -18.84 1.08 -9.75
C GLY A 30 -18.94 2.02 -8.54
N ALA A 31 -17.97 2.03 -7.63
CA ALA A 31 -17.92 3.04 -6.59
C ALA A 31 -17.76 4.44 -7.22
N GLU A 32 -18.67 5.36 -6.94
CA GLU A 32 -18.61 6.72 -7.52
C GLU A 32 -17.47 7.55 -6.91
N MET A 33 -17.13 7.29 -5.65
CA MET A 33 -16.15 8.06 -4.89
C MET A 33 -15.47 7.19 -3.85
N VAL A 34 -14.14 7.11 -3.89
CA VAL A 34 -13.34 6.29 -2.97
C VAL A 34 -12.42 7.17 -2.13
N TRP A 35 -12.73 7.28 -0.84
CA TRP A 35 -12.05 8.13 0.13
C TRP A 35 -10.96 7.39 0.90
N GLY A 36 -10.14 8.14 1.63
CA GLY A 36 -9.12 7.59 2.51
C GLY A 36 -7.86 7.10 1.79
N GLU A 37 -6.85 6.77 2.57
CA GLU A 37 -5.54 6.30 2.11
C GLU A 37 -5.02 5.12 2.93
N HIS A 38 -5.80 4.66 3.92
CA HIS A 38 -5.49 3.46 4.69
C HIS A 38 -5.92 2.22 3.91
N LEU A 39 -4.96 1.36 3.63
CA LEU A 39 -5.16 0.09 2.93
C LEU A 39 -6.05 -0.85 3.74
N SER A 40 -5.98 -0.81 5.08
CA SER A 40 -6.93 -1.55 5.93
C SER A 40 -8.38 -1.24 5.57
N ASP A 41 -8.71 0.06 5.47
CA ASP A 41 -10.07 0.55 5.26
C ASP A 41 -10.50 0.31 3.82
N LEU A 42 -9.61 0.58 2.86
CA LEU A 42 -9.87 0.33 1.44
C LEU A 42 -10.10 -1.15 1.14
N CYS A 43 -9.39 -2.06 1.82
CA CYS A 43 -9.67 -3.48 1.71
C CYS A 43 -11.02 -3.87 2.32
N GLU A 44 -11.40 -3.28 3.46
CA GLU A 44 -12.74 -3.51 4.05
C GLU A 44 -13.85 -3.07 3.09
N ASP A 45 -13.70 -1.90 2.45
CA ASP A 45 -14.63 -1.44 1.41
C ASP A 45 -14.68 -2.42 0.23
N ALA A 46 -13.53 -2.93 -0.20
CA ALA A 46 -13.45 -3.88 -1.32
C ALA A 46 -14.10 -5.24 -1.00
N MET A 47 -14.11 -5.65 0.27
CA MET A 47 -14.78 -6.87 0.72
C MET A 47 -16.29 -6.86 0.51
N ALA A 48 -16.93 -5.70 0.37
CA ALA A 48 -18.34 -5.61 -0.01
C ALA A 48 -18.61 -6.12 -1.44
N PHE A 49 -17.59 -6.12 -2.31
CA PHE A 49 -17.68 -6.62 -3.68
C PHE A 49 -17.03 -7.99 -3.85
N ASP A 50 -15.91 -8.23 -3.18
CA ASP A 50 -15.19 -9.50 -3.19
C ASP A 50 -14.64 -9.81 -1.79
N PRO A 51 -15.28 -10.71 -1.02
CA PRO A 51 -14.87 -11.04 0.35
C PRO A 51 -13.43 -11.53 0.50
N SER A 52 -12.81 -12.03 -0.58
CA SER A 52 -11.41 -12.49 -0.53
C SER A 52 -10.39 -11.35 -0.41
N PHE A 53 -10.83 -10.07 -0.45
CA PHE A 53 -10.00 -8.94 -0.04
C PHE A 53 -9.56 -9.01 1.43
N ASP A 54 -10.16 -9.86 2.27
CA ASP A 54 -9.65 -10.15 3.61
C ASP A 54 -8.20 -10.67 3.58
N PHE A 55 -7.86 -11.50 2.57
CA PHE A 55 -6.49 -11.98 2.38
C PHE A 55 -5.56 -10.83 1.96
N VAL A 56 -6.01 -9.97 1.04
CA VAL A 56 -5.24 -8.78 0.60
C VAL A 56 -4.99 -7.85 1.77
N LYS A 57 -5.99 -7.62 2.62
CA LYS A 57 -5.91 -6.78 3.82
C LYS A 57 -4.81 -7.23 4.78
N SER A 58 -4.66 -8.54 4.97
CA SER A 58 -3.69 -9.11 5.91
C SER A 58 -2.25 -8.69 5.63
N VAL A 59 -1.92 -8.43 4.36
CA VAL A 59 -0.59 -7.95 3.93
C VAL A 59 -0.59 -6.45 3.62
N ALA A 60 -1.64 -5.92 2.98
CA ALA A 60 -1.69 -4.52 2.54
C ALA A 60 -1.63 -3.53 3.72
N SER A 61 -2.32 -3.85 4.82
CA SER A 61 -2.31 -2.99 6.02
C SER A 61 -0.93 -2.81 6.64
N LEU A 62 0.03 -3.71 6.37
CA LEU A 62 1.41 -3.53 6.83
C LEU A 62 2.10 -2.32 6.18
N LEU A 63 1.65 -1.90 5.00
CA LEU A 63 2.16 -0.70 4.34
C LEU A 63 1.59 0.60 4.95
N ASP A 64 0.50 0.56 5.71
CA ASP A 64 -0.13 1.78 6.29
C ASP A 64 0.81 2.52 7.24
N LYS A 65 1.74 1.80 7.89
CA LYS A 65 2.80 2.40 8.72
C LYS A 65 3.68 3.38 7.92
N HIS A 66 3.76 3.22 6.61
CA HIS A 66 4.57 4.05 5.73
C HIS A 66 3.87 5.33 5.28
N ALA A 67 2.55 5.48 5.47
CA ALA A 67 1.79 6.64 5.00
C ALA A 67 2.36 7.97 5.53
N LEU A 68 2.71 8.01 6.83
CA LEU A 68 3.27 9.18 7.51
C LEU A 68 4.75 9.03 7.85
N ALA A 69 5.17 7.88 8.37
CA ALA A 69 6.51 7.69 8.93
C ALA A 69 7.64 7.79 7.91
N THR A 70 7.35 7.64 6.61
CA THR A 70 8.36 7.79 5.54
C THR A 70 8.67 9.23 5.17
N ARG A 71 7.86 10.20 5.63
CA ARG A 71 7.92 11.61 5.19
C ARG A 71 7.97 12.62 6.33
N ASN A 72 7.43 12.26 7.49
CA ASN A 72 7.27 13.19 8.61
C ASN A 72 8.22 12.81 9.75
N PRO A 73 9.21 13.66 10.10
CA PRO A 73 10.08 13.44 11.26
C PRO A 73 9.30 13.27 12.58
N ASP A 74 8.18 13.98 12.76
CA ASP A 74 7.34 13.87 13.96
C ASP A 74 6.63 12.51 14.10
N ALA A 75 6.57 11.72 13.03
CA ALA A 75 5.98 10.38 13.03
C ALA A 75 7.00 9.29 13.42
N VAL A 76 8.25 9.67 13.75
CA VAL A 76 9.34 8.75 14.11
C VAL A 76 10.10 9.27 15.34
N ALA A 77 10.78 8.39 16.08
CA ALA A 77 11.36 8.74 17.37
C ALA A 77 12.70 9.48 17.25
N GLY A 78 12.66 10.80 17.04
CA GLY A 78 13.83 11.68 17.18
C GLY A 78 14.89 11.56 16.07
N ALA A 79 14.51 11.01 14.92
CA ALA A 79 15.33 10.91 13.70
C ALA A 79 14.56 11.47 12.49
N ILE A 80 15.19 11.56 11.33
CA ILE A 80 14.47 11.81 10.08
C ILE A 80 14.21 10.50 9.34
N PRO A 81 13.11 10.37 8.56
CA PRO A 81 12.76 9.10 7.91
C PRO A 81 13.88 8.49 7.05
N PHE A 82 14.69 9.31 6.38
CA PHE A 82 15.80 8.80 5.57
C PHE A 82 16.89 8.07 6.38
N GLU A 83 17.02 8.34 7.68
CA GLU A 83 18.05 7.74 8.54
C GLU A 83 17.65 6.38 9.13
N ILE A 84 16.34 6.10 9.21
CA ILE A 84 15.83 4.91 9.91
C ILE A 84 15.30 3.82 8.99
N TYR A 85 15.06 4.15 7.72
CA TYR A 85 14.60 3.20 6.71
C TYR A 85 15.77 2.62 5.94
N ASP A 86 15.83 1.30 5.85
CA ASP A 86 16.91 0.58 5.16
C ASP A 86 16.42 -0.28 3.98
N SER A 87 17.35 -1.02 3.37
CA SER A 87 17.04 -1.89 2.25
C SER A 87 15.99 -2.93 2.59
N THR A 88 16.04 -3.53 3.79
CA THR A 88 15.10 -4.55 4.24
C THR A 88 13.68 -4.00 4.34
N ASP A 89 13.50 -2.79 4.86
CA ASP A 89 12.18 -2.14 4.87
C ASP A 89 11.62 -2.00 3.45
N SER A 90 12.45 -1.52 2.52
CA SER A 90 12.01 -1.26 1.16
C SER A 90 11.85 -2.51 0.29
N GLU A 91 12.62 -3.58 0.56
CA GLU A 91 12.45 -4.90 -0.07
C GLU A 91 11.08 -5.48 0.32
N HIS A 92 10.77 -5.54 1.61
CA HIS A 92 9.47 -6.01 2.08
C HIS A 92 8.31 -5.15 1.54
N ALA A 93 8.48 -3.83 1.49
CA ALA A 93 7.44 -2.95 0.93
C ALA A 93 7.21 -3.20 -0.57
N LEU A 94 8.27 -3.50 -1.34
CA LEU A 94 8.18 -3.86 -2.75
C LEU A 94 7.49 -5.20 -2.95
N GLU A 95 7.84 -6.21 -2.14
CA GLU A 95 7.21 -7.54 -2.18
C GLU A 95 5.70 -7.43 -1.96
N ILE A 96 5.27 -6.75 -0.89
CA ILE A 96 3.85 -6.56 -0.58
C ILE A 96 3.14 -5.78 -1.68
N ALA A 97 3.72 -4.68 -2.19
CA ALA A 97 3.10 -3.88 -3.23
C ALA A 97 2.93 -4.65 -4.55
N ASN A 98 3.89 -5.50 -4.91
CA ASN A 98 3.79 -6.36 -6.09
C ASN A 98 2.73 -7.45 -5.92
N GLU A 99 2.67 -8.10 -4.76
CA GLU A 99 1.65 -9.11 -4.46
C GLU A 99 0.23 -8.52 -4.57
N ILE A 100 0.02 -7.32 -4.04
CA ILE A 100 -1.26 -6.59 -4.15
C ILE A 100 -1.58 -6.28 -5.62
N LEU A 101 -0.59 -5.79 -6.38
CA LEU A 101 -0.77 -5.47 -7.80
C LEU A 101 -1.20 -6.70 -8.59
N GLU A 102 -0.48 -7.81 -8.47
CA GLU A 102 -0.77 -9.06 -9.18
C GLU A 102 -2.15 -9.61 -8.77
N THR A 103 -2.44 -9.65 -7.48
CA THR A 103 -3.72 -10.15 -6.96
C THR A 103 -4.89 -9.35 -7.48
N VAL A 104 -4.81 -8.02 -7.43
CA VAL A 104 -5.89 -7.14 -7.90
C VAL A 104 -6.00 -7.17 -9.43
N GLN A 105 -4.90 -7.23 -10.17
CA GLN A 105 -4.94 -7.37 -11.63
C GLN A 105 -5.65 -8.65 -12.07
N ASN A 106 -5.41 -9.78 -11.39
CA ASN A 106 -6.09 -11.04 -11.68
C ASN A 106 -7.60 -10.90 -11.44
N LYS A 107 -8.01 -10.33 -10.30
CA LYS A 107 -9.42 -10.05 -9.99
C LYS A 107 -10.09 -9.11 -10.98
N MET A 108 -9.33 -8.22 -11.60
CA MET A 108 -9.82 -7.30 -12.62
C MET A 108 -9.78 -7.90 -14.04
N SER A 109 -9.15 -9.05 -14.26
CA SER A 109 -9.05 -9.68 -15.59
C SER A 109 -10.08 -10.79 -15.79
N GLU A 110 -10.71 -11.26 -14.72
CA GLU A 110 -11.82 -12.20 -14.75
C GLU A 110 -13.11 -11.44 -15.18
N GLU A 111 -13.68 -11.81 -16.32
CA GLU A 111 -15.03 -11.41 -16.81
C GLU A 111 -16.08 -12.42 -16.39
#